data_AF-A0AB36RGF2-F1
#
_entry.id   AF-A0AB36RGF2-F1
#
_cell.length_a   1.000
_cell.length_b   1.000
_cell.length_c   1.000
_cell.angle_alpha   90.00
_cell.angle_beta   90.00
_cell.angle_gamma   90.00
#
_symmetry.space_group_name_H-M   'P 1'
#
loop_
_entity.id
_entity.type
_entity.pdbx_description
1 polymer ?
#
loop_
_entity_poly.entity_id
_entity_poly.type
_entity_poly.pdbx_seq_one_letter_code
_entity_poly.pdbx_strand_id
1 'polypeptide(L)'
;MGIARLLLQRCPPAWIGAAIVDGRLAPEFIPDSDLEALSWVGPDLEPLLVEIHHRLTRAAFDERRKMLGNAGELAIMSALRYERYSPVHVALLSDWYGYDIENRRASATERLEVKACVRATADRVFVSRNEFDKAAKFGSEWRLIQVIFSSSVMVERTIIAPHVEEVRELSSGALQALAPDPSPTFQWTDSAEFRPTPDMWIPSALRVDNTFSLECR
;
A
#
# COMPACT_ATOMS: atom_id res chain seq x y z
N MET A 1 18.73 21.84 -20.40
CA MET A 1 17.54 21.15 -19.83
C MET A 1 17.89 19.88 -19.03
N GLY A 2 18.62 18.89 -19.58
CA GLY A 2 18.88 17.62 -18.88
C GLY A 2 19.57 17.70 -17.50
N ILE A 3 20.52 18.63 -17.32
CA ILE A 3 21.29 18.76 -16.06
C ILE A 3 20.45 19.34 -14.91
N ALA A 4 19.72 20.45 -15.13
CA ALA A 4 18.83 21.03 -14.10
C ALA A 4 17.80 20.02 -13.61
N ARG A 5 17.18 19.32 -14.57
CA ARG A 5 16.25 18.23 -14.30
C ARG A 5 16.93 17.17 -13.43
N LEU A 6 18.05 16.60 -13.87
CA LEU A 6 18.73 15.54 -13.10
C LEU A 6 19.11 15.99 -11.67
N LEU A 7 19.57 17.23 -11.49
CA LEU A 7 19.93 17.79 -10.17
C LEU A 7 18.71 17.96 -9.27
N LEU A 8 17.66 18.64 -9.73
CA LEU A 8 16.44 18.86 -8.96
C LEU A 8 15.69 17.55 -8.68
N GLN A 9 15.89 16.53 -9.52
CA GLN A 9 15.34 15.21 -9.28
C GLN A 9 16.09 14.41 -8.20
N ARG A 10 17.42 14.55 -8.13
CA ARG A 10 18.27 13.86 -7.14
C ARG A 10 18.31 14.57 -5.79
N CYS A 11 18.22 15.89 -5.79
CA CYS A 11 18.29 16.72 -4.60
C CYS A 11 17.22 17.81 -4.74
N PRO A 12 15.94 17.48 -4.52
CA PRO A 12 14.87 18.46 -4.62
C PRO A 12 15.04 19.55 -3.55
N PRO A 13 14.81 20.82 -3.89
CA PRO A 13 14.86 21.90 -2.91
C PRO A 13 13.80 21.69 -1.82
N ALA A 14 14.13 21.98 -0.57
CA ALA A 14 13.22 21.77 0.56
C ALA A 14 11.90 22.56 0.44
N TRP A 15 11.91 23.69 -0.27
CA TRP A 15 10.73 24.54 -0.49
C TRP A 15 9.76 24.02 -1.56
N ILE A 16 10.12 22.98 -2.34
CA ILE A 16 9.31 22.50 -3.47
C ILE A 16 7.90 22.05 -3.08
N GLY A 17 7.72 21.63 -1.83
CA GLY A 17 6.42 21.25 -1.28
C GLY A 17 5.47 22.44 -1.06
N ALA A 18 6.02 23.62 -0.76
CA ALA A 18 5.26 24.85 -0.48
C ALA A 18 5.13 25.75 -1.71
N ALA A 19 6.09 25.70 -2.64
CA ALA A 19 6.11 26.56 -3.82
C ALA A 19 5.17 26.12 -4.95
N ILE A 20 4.47 24.98 -4.82
CA ILE A 20 3.44 24.57 -5.77
C ILE A 20 2.07 24.62 -5.08
N VAL A 21 1.21 25.53 -5.53
CA VAL A 21 -0.15 25.73 -5.03
C VAL A 21 -1.12 25.53 -6.19
N ASP A 22 -2.11 24.65 -6.01
CA ASP A 22 -3.10 24.31 -7.04
C ASP A 22 -2.50 23.96 -8.42
N GLY A 23 -1.35 23.27 -8.40
CA GLY A 23 -0.65 22.82 -9.61
C GLY A 23 0.11 23.92 -10.36
N ARG A 24 0.35 25.08 -9.74
CA ARG A 24 1.11 26.20 -10.31
C ARG A 24 2.25 26.61 -9.40
N LEU A 25 3.29 27.18 -10.01
CA LEU A 25 4.39 27.76 -9.24
C LEU A 25 3.91 29.03 -8.55
N ALA A 26 4.19 29.14 -7.26
CA ALA A 26 4.00 30.32 -6.43
C ALA A 26 5.41 30.87 -6.07
N PRO A 27 5.98 31.77 -6.89
CA PRO A 27 7.36 32.25 -6.74
C PRO A 27 7.66 32.89 -5.39
N GLU A 28 6.64 33.43 -4.72
CA GLU A 28 6.72 34.05 -3.40
C GLU A 28 7.19 33.09 -2.28
N PHE A 29 7.12 31.78 -2.49
CA PHE A 29 7.61 30.76 -1.55
C PHE A 29 9.00 30.22 -1.90
N ILE A 30 9.67 30.81 -2.90
CA ILE A 30 10.99 30.39 -3.36
C ILE A 30 12.01 31.45 -2.91
N PRO A 31 13.11 31.06 -2.26
CA PRO A 31 14.19 32.00 -1.94
C PRO A 31 14.72 32.70 -3.20
N ASP A 32 14.93 34.02 -3.14
CA ASP A 32 15.42 34.83 -4.28
C ASP A 32 16.73 34.28 -4.87
N SER A 33 17.62 33.77 -4.01
CA SER A 33 18.89 33.15 -4.43
C SER A 33 18.67 31.91 -5.30
N ASP A 34 17.63 31.13 -5.00
CA ASP A 34 17.33 29.90 -5.72
C ASP A 34 16.60 30.22 -7.03
N LEU A 35 15.73 31.24 -7.04
CA LEU A 35 15.14 31.79 -8.27
C LEU A 35 16.21 32.31 -9.23
N GLU A 36 17.17 33.08 -8.73
CA GLU A 36 18.30 33.59 -9.53
C GLU A 36 19.15 32.43 -10.07
N ALA A 37 19.49 31.45 -9.22
CA ALA A 37 20.26 30.27 -9.61
C ALA A 37 19.54 29.37 -10.63
N LEU A 38 18.21 29.42 -10.68
CA LEU A 38 17.37 28.65 -11.61
C LEU A 38 16.91 29.45 -12.84
N SER A 39 17.18 30.77 -12.87
CA SER A 39 16.71 31.68 -13.93
C SER A 39 17.13 31.25 -15.34
N TRP A 40 18.30 30.60 -15.48
CA TRP A 40 18.82 30.09 -16.75
C TRP A 40 17.98 28.94 -17.35
N VAL A 41 17.11 28.30 -16.58
CA VAL A 41 16.16 27.29 -17.07
C VAL A 41 15.07 27.95 -17.93
N GLY A 42 14.78 29.23 -17.69
CA GLY A 42 13.85 30.02 -18.48
C GLY A 42 12.40 29.50 -18.39
N PRO A 43 11.65 29.45 -19.51
CA PRO A 43 10.22 29.17 -19.50
C PRO A 43 9.87 27.74 -19.04
N ASP A 44 10.83 26.81 -19.07
CA ASP A 44 10.64 25.42 -18.65
C ASP A 44 10.71 25.23 -17.12
N LEU A 45 11.04 26.28 -16.36
CA LEU A 45 11.27 26.19 -14.92
C LEU A 45 10.00 25.76 -14.16
N GLU A 46 8.87 26.43 -14.40
CA GLU A 46 7.61 26.10 -13.74
C GLU A 46 7.13 24.68 -14.10
N PRO A 47 7.02 24.29 -15.39
CA PRO A 47 6.66 22.92 -15.76
C PRO A 47 7.56 21.87 -15.11
N LEU A 48 8.87 22.14 -15.02
CA LEU A 48 9.84 21.25 -14.38
C LEU A 48 9.60 21.11 -12.86
N LEU A 49 9.38 22.22 -12.15
CA LEU A 49 9.16 22.21 -10.70
C LEU A 49 7.81 21.58 -10.34
N VAL A 50 6.75 21.83 -11.12
CA VAL A 50 5.44 21.17 -10.98
C VAL A 50 5.56 19.66 -11.22
N GLU A 51 6.28 19.23 -12.25
CA GLU A 51 6.52 17.81 -12.52
C GLU A 51 7.27 17.14 -11.36
N ILE A 52 8.31 17.80 -10.84
CA ILE A 52 9.10 17.30 -9.71
C ILE A 52 8.25 17.23 -8.44
N HIS A 53 7.47 18.26 -8.14
CA HIS A 53 6.52 18.27 -7.03
C HIS A 53 5.52 17.11 -7.14
N HIS A 54 4.86 16.95 -8.29
CA HIS A 54 3.94 15.83 -8.50
C HIS A 54 4.61 14.48 -8.33
N ARG A 55 5.85 14.33 -8.80
CA ARG A 55 6.60 13.09 -8.61
C ARG A 55 6.96 12.88 -7.14
N LEU A 56 7.37 13.90 -6.41
CA LEU A 56 7.69 13.78 -4.98
C LEU A 56 6.45 13.46 -4.15
N THR A 57 5.31 14.09 -4.43
CA THR A 57 4.03 13.78 -3.79
C THR A 57 3.57 12.37 -4.12
N ARG A 58 3.73 11.93 -5.38
CA ARG A 58 3.47 10.54 -5.78
C ARG A 58 4.43 9.55 -5.10
N ALA A 59 5.73 9.85 -5.07
CA ALA A 59 6.73 9.00 -4.41
C ALA A 59 6.47 8.89 -2.91
N ALA A 60 6.18 10.00 -2.23
CA ALA A 60 5.79 10.02 -0.83
C ALA A 60 4.50 9.23 -0.59
N PHE A 61 3.52 9.32 -1.49
CA PHE A 61 2.30 8.52 -1.43
C PHE A 61 2.56 7.03 -1.67
N ASP A 62 3.45 6.68 -2.60
CA ASP A 62 3.88 5.31 -2.88
C ASP A 62 4.62 4.70 -1.68
N GLU A 63 5.54 5.47 -1.09
CA GLU A 63 6.23 5.11 0.15
C GLU A 63 5.25 4.93 1.30
N ARG A 64 4.27 5.82 1.45
CA ARG A 64 3.25 5.69 2.50
C ARG A 64 2.35 4.49 2.27
N ARG A 65 1.96 4.20 1.03
CA ARG A 65 1.20 3.00 0.68
C ARG A 65 1.99 1.73 0.97
N LYS A 66 3.27 1.70 0.59
CA LYS A 66 4.17 0.58 0.88
C LYS A 66 4.35 0.38 2.38
N MET A 67 4.54 1.47 3.13
CA MET A 67 4.63 1.45 4.57
C MET A 67 3.34 0.89 5.19
N LEU A 68 2.17 1.33 4.72
CA LEU A 68 0.89 0.82 5.20
C LEU A 68 0.73 -0.68 4.92
N GLY A 69 1.13 -1.14 3.72
CA GLY A 69 1.19 -2.57 3.37
C GLY A 69 2.04 -3.36 4.37
N ASN A 70 3.30 -2.95 4.56
CA ASN A 70 4.22 -3.56 5.52
C ASN A 70 3.63 -3.57 6.95
N ALA A 71 2.96 -2.48 7.36
CA ALA A 71 2.33 -2.39 8.67
C ALA A 71 1.21 -3.44 8.84
N GLY A 72 0.40 -3.65 7.79
CA GLY A 72 -0.62 -4.69 7.78
C GLY A 72 -0.03 -6.09 7.93
N GLU A 73 0.96 -6.44 7.11
CA GLU A 73 1.64 -7.74 7.16
C GLU A 73 2.26 -8.00 8.54
N LEU A 74 2.98 -7.02 9.09
CA LEU A 74 3.61 -7.13 10.41
C LEU A 74 2.58 -7.20 11.54
N ALA A 75 1.45 -6.51 11.43
CA ALA A 75 0.36 -6.61 12.40
C ALA A 75 -0.23 -8.04 12.43
N ILE A 76 -0.43 -8.65 11.26
CA ILE A 76 -0.91 -10.04 11.16
C ILE A 76 0.14 -11.03 11.66
N MET A 77 1.42 -10.84 11.33
CA MET A 77 2.52 -11.64 11.88
C MET A 77 2.56 -11.58 13.41
N SER A 78 2.38 -10.39 13.99
CA SER A 78 2.31 -10.18 15.44
C SER A 78 1.12 -10.90 16.05
N ALA A 79 -0.08 -10.76 15.46
CA ALA A 79 -1.29 -11.44 15.92
C ALA A 79 -1.14 -12.97 15.91
N LEU A 80 -0.60 -13.55 14.83
CA LEU A 80 -0.39 -14.99 14.73
C LEU A 80 0.63 -15.51 15.75
N ARG A 81 1.70 -14.76 16.01
CA ARG A 81 2.69 -15.12 17.04
C ARG A 81 2.13 -15.02 18.45
N TYR A 82 1.26 -14.04 18.71
CA TYR A 82 0.55 -13.91 19.98
C TYR A 82 -0.32 -15.15 20.26
N GLU A 83 -0.98 -15.67 19.24
CA GLU A 83 -1.73 -16.94 19.26
C GLU A 83 -0.83 -18.20 19.30
N ARG A 84 0.48 -18.03 19.54
CA ARG A 84 1.50 -19.10 19.61
C ARG A 84 1.67 -19.90 18.31
N TYR A 85 1.29 -19.32 17.18
CA TYR A 85 1.63 -19.89 15.88
C TYR A 85 3.05 -19.48 15.43
N SER A 86 3.54 -20.16 14.39
CA SER A 86 4.86 -19.93 13.80
C SER A 86 4.73 -19.46 12.34
N PRO A 87 4.22 -18.23 12.09
CA PRO A 87 4.01 -17.75 10.74
C PRO A 87 5.34 -17.42 10.06
N VAL A 88 5.38 -17.67 8.75
CA VAL A 88 6.51 -17.35 7.85
C VAL A 88 6.06 -16.26 6.89
N HIS A 89 6.82 -15.17 6.83
CA HIS A 89 6.59 -14.09 5.87
C HIS A 89 7.23 -14.49 4.53
N VAL A 90 6.46 -15.16 3.66
CA VAL A 90 6.96 -15.74 2.41
C VAL A 90 7.11 -14.71 1.28
N ALA A 91 6.41 -13.58 1.33
CA ALA A 91 6.63 -12.47 0.39
C ALA A 91 8.06 -11.90 0.47
N LEU A 92 8.72 -11.98 1.63
CA LEU A 92 10.14 -11.61 1.76
C LEU A 92 11.10 -12.61 1.09
N LEU A 93 10.60 -13.80 0.71
CA LEU A 93 11.38 -14.85 0.07
C LEU A 93 11.19 -14.85 -1.45
N SER A 94 9.95 -14.75 -1.93
CA SER A 94 9.65 -14.73 -3.37
C SER A 94 8.20 -14.33 -3.68
N ASP A 95 8.02 -13.51 -4.71
CA ASP A 95 6.69 -13.18 -5.26
C ASP A 95 5.97 -14.39 -5.88
N TRP A 96 6.69 -15.49 -6.18
CA TRP A 96 6.11 -16.70 -6.78
C TRP A 96 5.04 -17.37 -5.91
N TYR A 97 5.05 -17.14 -4.59
CA TYR A 97 4.06 -17.70 -3.68
C TYR A 97 2.65 -17.16 -3.97
N GLY A 98 2.52 -15.86 -4.27
CA GLY A 98 1.24 -15.18 -4.49
C GLY A 98 0.36 -15.08 -3.24
N TYR A 99 1.01 -14.97 -2.08
CA TYR A 99 0.46 -14.64 -0.77
C TYR A 99 1.60 -14.17 0.14
N ASP A 100 1.29 -13.39 1.17
CA ASP A 100 2.32 -12.79 2.04
C ASP A 100 2.79 -13.72 3.16
N ILE A 101 1.85 -14.42 3.81
CA ILE A 101 2.12 -15.16 5.05
C ILE A 101 1.68 -16.62 4.90
N GLU A 102 2.59 -17.55 5.18
CA GLU A 102 2.27 -18.96 5.40
C GLU A 102 2.21 -19.25 6.90
N ASN A 103 1.10 -19.78 7.38
CA ASN A 103 0.95 -20.24 8.75
C ASN A 103 0.64 -21.73 8.78
N ARG A 104 1.62 -22.55 9.16
CA ARG A 104 1.45 -24.00 9.27
C ARG A 104 0.86 -24.37 10.61
N ARG A 105 -0.32 -24.97 10.59
CA ARG A 105 -0.97 -25.60 11.74
C ARG A 105 -0.84 -27.12 11.64
N ALA A 106 -1.12 -27.81 12.74
CA ALA A 106 -1.09 -29.28 12.76
C ALA A 106 -2.08 -29.92 11.78
N SER A 107 -3.20 -29.26 11.50
CA SER A 107 -4.29 -29.77 10.66
C SER A 107 -4.32 -29.21 9.24
N ALA A 108 -3.69 -28.06 8.98
CA ALA A 108 -3.77 -27.37 7.70
C ALA A 108 -2.68 -26.29 7.56
N THR A 109 -2.39 -25.89 6.33
CA THR A 109 -1.58 -24.70 6.04
C THR A 109 -2.50 -23.56 5.66
N GLU A 110 -2.37 -22.42 6.34
CA GLU A 110 -3.05 -21.19 5.96
C GLU A 110 -2.10 -20.32 5.13
N ARG A 111 -2.62 -19.75 4.04
CA ARG A 111 -1.93 -18.86 3.12
C ARG A 111 -2.70 -17.55 3.09
N LEU A 112 -2.10 -16.51 3.62
CA LEU A 112 -2.76 -15.24 3.87
C LEU A 112 -2.18 -14.18 2.94
N GLU A 113 -3.03 -13.58 2.14
CA GLU A 113 -2.73 -12.36 1.38
C GLU A 113 -3.23 -11.16 2.21
N VAL A 114 -2.36 -10.22 2.55
CA VAL A 114 -2.68 -9.12 3.46
C VAL A 114 -2.82 -7.82 2.67
N LYS A 115 -3.98 -7.17 2.77
CA LYS A 115 -4.23 -5.85 2.19
C LYS A 115 -4.49 -4.83 3.30
N ALA A 116 -3.58 -3.88 3.45
CA ALA A 116 -3.74 -2.80 4.40
C ALA A 116 -4.42 -1.58 3.77
N CYS A 117 -5.33 -0.96 4.50
CA CYS A 117 -6.04 0.23 4.04
C CYS A 117 -6.51 1.11 5.21
N VAL A 118 -7.07 2.27 4.89
CA VAL A 118 -7.86 3.07 5.83
C VAL A 118 -9.34 2.92 5.52
N ARG A 119 -10.20 3.26 6.48
CA ARG A 119 -11.66 3.15 6.35
C ARG A 119 -12.22 3.69 5.02
N ALA A 120 -11.72 4.86 4.60
CA ALA A 120 -12.17 5.55 3.39
C ALA A 120 -11.91 4.78 2.07
N THR A 121 -11.05 3.76 2.09
CA THR A 121 -10.71 2.95 0.91
C THR A 121 -10.92 1.46 1.15
N ALA A 122 -11.62 1.08 2.22
CA ALA A 122 -11.77 -0.31 2.63
C ALA A 122 -12.76 -1.09 1.74
N ASP A 123 -13.60 -0.40 0.97
CA ASP A 123 -14.59 -0.98 0.05
C ASP A 123 -14.00 -1.66 -1.19
N ARG A 124 -12.68 -1.51 -1.41
CA ARG A 124 -11.95 -2.08 -2.53
C ARG A 124 -10.71 -2.85 -2.11
N VAL A 125 -10.35 -3.85 -2.90
CA VAL A 125 -9.07 -4.56 -2.81
C VAL A 125 -8.48 -4.75 -4.21
N PHE A 126 -7.16 -4.62 -4.32
CA PHE A 126 -6.45 -4.90 -5.57
C PHE A 126 -5.82 -6.27 -5.46
N VAL A 127 -6.09 -7.15 -6.41
CA VAL A 127 -5.57 -8.52 -6.44
C VAL A 127 -4.79 -8.73 -7.73
N SER A 128 -3.56 -9.23 -7.63
CA SER A 128 -2.77 -9.57 -8.82
C SER A 128 -3.28 -10.85 -9.49
N ARG A 129 -2.94 -11.05 -10.77
CA ARG A 129 -3.23 -12.30 -11.49
C ARG A 129 -2.69 -13.50 -10.72
N ASN A 130 -1.45 -13.42 -10.22
CA ASN A 130 -0.83 -14.49 -9.46
C ASN A 130 -1.57 -14.77 -8.15
N GLU A 131 -1.90 -13.75 -7.35
CA GLU A 131 -2.71 -13.93 -6.13
C GLU A 131 -4.05 -14.61 -6.43
N PHE A 132 -4.74 -14.17 -7.48
CA PHE A 132 -6.02 -14.75 -7.88
C PHE A 132 -5.91 -16.23 -8.27
N ASP A 133 -4.88 -16.59 -9.04
CA ASP A 133 -4.64 -17.97 -9.47
C ASP A 133 -4.27 -18.87 -8.28
N LYS A 134 -3.51 -18.33 -7.31
CA LYS A 134 -3.16 -19.05 -6.06
C LYS A 134 -4.37 -19.19 -5.14
N ALA A 135 -5.23 -18.18 -5.07
CA ALA A 135 -6.50 -18.27 -4.36
C ALA A 135 -7.34 -19.43 -4.91
N ALA A 136 -7.50 -19.52 -6.25
CA ALA A 136 -8.21 -20.62 -6.89
C ALA A 136 -7.53 -21.98 -6.60
N LYS A 137 -6.20 -22.06 -6.72
CA LYS A 137 -5.43 -23.28 -6.52
C LYS A 137 -5.54 -23.85 -5.10
N PHE A 138 -5.47 -22.99 -4.09
CA PHE A 138 -5.39 -23.40 -2.69
C PHE A 138 -6.75 -23.38 -1.98
N GLY A 139 -7.79 -22.83 -2.59
CA GLY A 139 -9.16 -22.89 -2.08
C GLY A 139 -9.28 -22.37 -0.65
N SER A 140 -9.82 -23.19 0.27
CA SER A 140 -10.02 -22.82 1.67
C SER A 140 -8.72 -22.59 2.46
N GLU A 141 -7.58 -23.07 1.96
CA GLU A 141 -6.27 -22.80 2.56
C GLU A 141 -5.78 -21.38 2.26
N TRP A 142 -6.36 -20.68 1.27
CA TRP A 142 -6.03 -19.30 0.94
C TRP A 142 -7.14 -18.32 1.36
N ARG A 143 -6.75 -17.22 1.99
CA ARG A 143 -7.66 -16.14 2.37
C ARG A 143 -7.01 -14.78 2.19
N LEU A 144 -7.81 -13.78 1.83
CA LEU A 144 -7.41 -12.37 1.86
C LEU A 144 -7.77 -11.80 3.23
N ILE A 145 -6.79 -11.21 3.90
CA ILE A 145 -6.95 -10.51 5.17
C ILE A 145 -6.86 -9.01 4.90
N GLN A 146 -7.92 -8.26 5.19
CA GLN A 146 -7.89 -6.81 5.12
C GLN A 146 -7.67 -6.23 6.51
N VAL A 147 -6.61 -5.42 6.66
CA VAL A 147 -6.30 -4.69 7.89
C VAL A 147 -6.69 -3.23 7.68
N ILE A 148 -7.68 -2.78 8.43
CA ILE A 148 -8.18 -1.40 8.37
C ILE A 148 -7.54 -0.62 9.51
N PHE A 149 -6.74 0.37 9.15
CA PHE A 149 -6.13 1.31 10.08
C PHE A 149 -6.94 2.60 10.19
N SER A 150 -6.77 3.29 11.32
CA SER A 150 -7.19 4.67 11.50
C SER A 150 -6.46 5.59 10.51
N SER A 151 -7.13 6.60 9.99
CA SER A 151 -6.52 7.56 9.05
C SER A 151 -5.37 8.36 9.66
N SER A 152 -5.26 8.42 10.99
CA SER A 152 -4.12 9.02 11.70
C SER A 152 -2.78 8.40 11.27
N VAL A 153 -2.75 7.11 10.91
CA VAL A 153 -1.53 6.44 10.41
C VAL A 153 -1.01 7.01 9.09
N MET A 154 -1.65 8.01 8.49
CA MET A 154 -1.12 8.72 7.33
C MET A 154 -0.12 9.82 7.71
N VAL A 155 -0.13 10.28 8.95
CA VAL A 155 0.76 11.36 9.45
C VAL A 155 1.60 10.95 10.66
N GLU A 156 1.22 9.87 11.36
CA GLU A 156 1.96 9.38 12.53
C GLU A 156 3.35 8.83 12.18
N ARG A 157 4.30 9.02 13.10
CA ARG A 157 5.66 8.46 12.99
C ARG A 157 5.76 7.01 13.42
N THR A 158 4.79 6.54 14.21
CA THR A 158 4.77 5.17 14.71
C THR A 158 3.37 4.60 14.56
N ILE A 159 3.27 3.41 13.97
CA ILE A 159 2.02 2.66 13.92
C ILE A 159 2.02 1.63 15.03
N ILE A 160 0.99 1.64 15.88
CA ILE A 160 0.83 0.76 17.03
C ILE A 160 -0.50 0.01 16.97
N ALA A 161 -0.69 -1.01 17.80
CA ALA A 161 -1.90 -1.84 17.80
C ALA A 161 -3.23 -1.06 17.88
N PRO A 162 -3.37 0.00 18.71
CA PRO A 162 -4.59 0.82 18.74
C PRO A 162 -4.96 1.50 17.42
N HIS A 163 -4.03 1.62 16.46
CA HIS A 163 -4.34 2.16 15.14
C HIS A 163 -5.04 1.14 14.24
N VAL A 164 -5.00 -0.15 14.56
CA VAL A 164 -5.73 -1.19 13.83
C VAL A 164 -7.18 -1.15 14.31
N GLU A 165 -8.06 -0.60 13.48
CA GLU A 165 -9.48 -0.46 13.81
C GLU A 165 -10.25 -1.76 13.57
N GLU A 166 -9.88 -2.52 12.54
CA GLU A 166 -10.57 -3.74 12.16
C GLU A 166 -9.65 -4.67 11.36
N VAL A 167 -9.84 -5.99 11.56
CA VAL A 167 -9.28 -7.03 10.72
C VAL A 167 -10.43 -7.91 10.24
N ARG A 168 -10.53 -8.11 8.93
CA ARG A 168 -11.59 -8.91 8.30
C ARG A 168 -11.03 -9.77 7.18
N GLU A 169 -11.77 -10.81 6.83
CA GLU A 169 -11.30 -11.87 5.95
C GLU A 169 -12.27 -12.05 4.78
N LEU A 170 -11.71 -12.27 3.60
CA LEU A 170 -12.44 -12.68 2.41
C LEU A 170 -11.94 -14.06 1.99
N SER A 171 -12.88 -15.01 1.86
CA SER A 171 -12.55 -16.36 1.41
C SER A 171 -12.16 -16.36 -0.07
N SER A 172 -11.33 -17.33 -0.47
CA SER A 172 -11.05 -17.57 -1.90
C SER A 172 -12.35 -17.73 -2.71
N GLY A 173 -13.33 -18.50 -2.22
CA GLY A 173 -14.60 -18.70 -2.91
C GLY A 173 -15.38 -17.39 -3.14
N ALA A 174 -15.41 -16.50 -2.14
CA ALA A 174 -16.03 -15.18 -2.28
C ALA A 174 -15.30 -14.29 -3.30
N LEU A 175 -13.96 -14.34 -3.32
CA LEU A 175 -13.16 -13.62 -4.32
C LEU A 175 -13.40 -14.15 -5.74
N GLN A 176 -13.48 -15.47 -5.92
CA GLN A 176 -13.78 -16.10 -7.21
C GLN A 176 -15.17 -15.72 -7.72
N ALA A 177 -16.17 -15.64 -6.83
CA ALA A 177 -17.53 -15.23 -7.19
C ALA A 177 -17.65 -13.76 -7.66
N LEU A 178 -16.70 -12.91 -7.27
CA LEU A 178 -16.62 -11.52 -7.73
C LEU A 178 -15.91 -11.37 -9.07
N ALA A 179 -15.12 -12.36 -9.49
CA ALA A 179 -14.43 -12.28 -10.75
C ALA A 179 -15.47 -12.31 -11.89
N PRO A 180 -15.44 -11.34 -12.82
CA PRO A 180 -16.31 -11.43 -13.98
C PRO A 180 -15.97 -12.71 -14.76
N ASP A 181 -16.99 -13.34 -15.34
CA ASP A 181 -16.78 -14.43 -16.28
C ASP A 181 -15.74 -14.00 -17.32
N PRO A 182 -14.78 -14.85 -17.70
CA PRO A 182 -13.80 -14.52 -18.71
C PRO A 182 -14.51 -14.21 -20.03
N SER A 183 -14.73 -12.93 -20.28
CA SER A 183 -15.35 -12.41 -21.49
C SER A 183 -14.27 -11.85 -22.40
N PRO A 184 -14.56 -11.71 -23.71
CA PRO A 184 -13.67 -11.00 -24.63
C PRO A 184 -13.38 -9.54 -24.23
N THR A 185 -14.14 -8.96 -23.30
CA THR A 185 -14.04 -7.56 -22.84
C THR A 185 -13.32 -7.40 -21.50
N PHE A 186 -12.92 -8.49 -20.84
CA PHE A 186 -12.14 -8.46 -19.60
C PHE A 186 -10.78 -9.15 -19.81
N GLN A 187 -9.72 -8.35 -19.93
CA GLN A 187 -8.34 -8.83 -19.93
C GLN A 187 -7.70 -8.48 -18.60
N TRP A 188 -7.26 -9.51 -17.86
CA TRP A 188 -6.30 -9.33 -16.77
C TRP A 188 -5.01 -8.77 -17.36
N THR A 189 -4.69 -7.51 -17.07
CA THR A 189 -3.41 -6.92 -17.48
C THR A 189 -2.31 -7.39 -16.54
N ASP A 190 -2.44 -7.13 -15.24
CA ASP A 190 -1.54 -7.62 -14.17
C ASP A 190 -2.24 -7.72 -12.80
N SER A 191 -3.17 -6.80 -12.52
CA SER A 191 -4.01 -6.78 -11.31
C SER A 191 -5.41 -6.28 -11.63
N ALA A 192 -6.37 -6.57 -10.75
CA ALA A 192 -7.75 -6.11 -10.86
C ALA A 192 -8.25 -5.54 -9.53
N GLU A 193 -9.11 -4.52 -9.60
CA GLU A 193 -9.86 -4.01 -8.45
C GLU A 193 -11.10 -4.89 -8.24
N PHE A 194 -11.28 -5.36 -7.01
CA PHE A 194 -12.48 -6.05 -6.55
C PHE A 194 -13.19 -5.18 -5.52
N ARG A 195 -14.52 -5.22 -5.50
CA ARG A 195 -15.37 -4.52 -4.54
C ARG A 195 -16.29 -5.48 -3.79
N PRO A 196 -15.77 -6.22 -2.79
CA PRO A 196 -16.59 -7.14 -2.01
C PRO A 196 -17.62 -6.35 -1.18
N THR A 197 -18.87 -6.81 -1.17
CA THR A 197 -19.92 -6.20 -0.34
C THR A 197 -19.69 -6.51 1.14
N PRO A 198 -20.23 -5.70 2.07
CA PRO A 198 -19.99 -5.87 3.50
C PRO A 198 -20.29 -7.28 4.04
N ASP A 199 -21.30 -7.95 3.50
CA ASP A 199 -21.74 -9.31 3.87
C ASP A 199 -20.80 -10.43 3.41
N MET A 200 -19.90 -10.15 2.46
CA MET A 200 -18.88 -11.11 2.01
C MET A 200 -17.70 -11.20 2.97
N TRP A 201 -17.53 -10.19 3.83
CA TRP A 201 -16.44 -10.14 4.80
C TRP A 201 -16.80 -10.89 6.08
N ILE A 202 -15.84 -11.66 6.58
CA ILE A 202 -15.94 -12.34 7.86
C ILE A 202 -15.04 -11.61 8.87
N PRO A 203 -15.52 -11.21 10.06
CA PRO A 203 -14.66 -10.65 11.08
C PRO A 203 -13.54 -11.63 11.46
N SER A 204 -12.30 -11.15 11.50
CA SER A 204 -11.18 -12.02 11.86
C SER A 204 -11.15 -12.26 13.38
N ALA A 205 -10.77 -13.48 13.76
CA ALA A 205 -10.45 -13.81 15.15
C ALA A 205 -9.07 -13.28 15.57
N LEU A 206 -8.21 -12.91 14.61
CA LEU A 206 -6.88 -12.39 14.91
C LEU A 206 -6.97 -11.10 15.72
N ARG A 207 -6.11 -11.00 16.74
CA ARG A 207 -5.96 -9.80 17.57
C ARG A 207 -4.51 -9.35 17.49
N VAL A 208 -4.31 -8.15 16.98
CA VAL A 208 -2.98 -7.54 16.92
C VAL A 208 -2.54 -7.29 18.35
N ASP A 209 -1.40 -7.87 18.71
CA ASP A 209 -0.89 -7.79 20.07
C ASP A 209 -0.51 -6.35 20.44
N ASN A 210 -0.72 -5.97 21.70
CA ASN A 210 -0.45 -4.62 22.18
C ASN A 210 1.03 -4.23 22.12
N THR A 211 1.94 -5.19 21.91
CA THR A 211 3.36 -4.90 21.70
C THR A 211 3.71 -4.57 20.24
N PHE A 212 2.76 -4.70 19.31
CA PHE A 212 2.96 -4.30 17.91
C PHE A 212 3.26 -2.81 17.80
N SER A 213 4.41 -2.52 17.17
CA SER A 213 4.88 -1.17 16.87
C SER A 213 5.74 -1.20 15.62
N LEU A 214 5.54 -0.22 14.73
CA LEU A 214 6.34 -0.01 13.53
C LEU A 214 6.70 1.48 13.42
N GLU A 215 7.99 1.78 13.36
CA GLU A 215 8.46 3.13 13.06
C GLU A 215 8.43 3.41 11.55
N CYS A 216 7.73 4.49 11.18
CA CYS A 216 7.68 5.02 9.83
C CYS A 216 8.91 5.89 9.60
N ARG A 217 9.82 5.45 8.73
CA ARG A 217 10.97 6.24 8.28
C ARG A 217 10.60 7.11 7.08
#